data_AF-A0A966D3S8-F1
#
_entry.id   AF-A0A966D3S8-F1
#
_cell.length_a   1.000
_cell.length_b   1.000
_cell.length_c   1.000
_cell.angle_alpha   90.00
_cell.angle_beta   90.00
_cell.angle_gamma   90.00
#
_symmetry.space_group_name_H-M   'P 1'
#
loop_
_entity.id
_entity.type
_entity.pdbx_description
1 polymer ?
#
loop_
_entity_poly.entity_id
_entity_poly.type
_entity_poly.pdbx_seq_one_letter_code
_entity_poly.pdbx_strand_id
1 'polypeptide(L)'
;MSRAFVKESEDQQDYLEWQKLLRDREELLRILEKKTKYLLEDPAAVKIPAEKRKEMLEKYEVEAAEVKRLLDEMLDESRTP
;
A
#
# COMPACT_ATOMS: atom_id res chain seq x y z
N MET A 1 -21.39 -27.31 -17.36
CA MET A 1 -21.26 -25.92 -16.85
C MET A 1 -21.44 -24.99 -18.04
N SER A 2 -22.36 -24.01 -17.96
CA SER A 2 -22.53 -23.03 -19.04
C SER A 2 -21.33 -22.08 -19.09
N ARG A 3 -20.96 -21.60 -20.28
CA ARG A 3 -19.86 -20.61 -20.43
C ARG A 3 -20.10 -19.32 -19.62
N ALA A 4 -21.36 -18.95 -19.42
CA ALA A 4 -21.75 -17.81 -18.61
C ALA A 4 -21.40 -17.99 -17.12
N PHE A 5 -21.62 -19.19 -16.57
CA PHE A 5 -21.29 -19.49 -15.17
C PHE A 5 -19.77 -19.52 -14.92
N VAL A 6 -18.99 -20.00 -15.90
CA VAL A 6 -17.51 -19.99 -15.81
C VAL A 6 -16.99 -18.55 -15.79
N LYS A 7 -17.49 -17.70 -16.68
CA LYS A 7 -17.10 -16.28 -16.75
C LYS A 7 -17.48 -15.51 -15.47
N GLU A 8 -18.70 -15.70 -14.95
CA GLU A 8 -19.14 -15.07 -13.71
C GLU A 8 -18.28 -15.48 -12.50
N SER A 9 -17.82 -16.73 -12.47
CA SER A 9 -16.90 -17.23 -11.44
C SER A 9 -15.49 -16.65 -11.56
N GLU A 10 -14.99 -16.45 -12.77
CA GLU A 10 -13.68 -15.82 -13.04
C GLU A 10 -13.71 -14.34 -12.66
N ASP A 11 -14.73 -13.60 -13.12
CA ASP A 11 -14.93 -12.19 -12.80
C ASP A 11 -15.04 -11.95 -11.26
N GLN A 12 -15.68 -12.88 -10.54
CA GLN A 12 -15.78 -12.83 -9.08
C GLN A 12 -14.43 -13.06 -8.40
N GLN A 13 -13.62 -14.00 -8.92
CA GLN A 13 -12.30 -14.27 -8.36
C GLN A 13 -11.37 -13.07 -8.56
N ASP A 14 -11.34 -12.50 -9.77
CA ASP A 14 -10.53 -11.32 -10.09
C ASP A 14 -10.88 -10.13 -9.19
N TYR A 15 -12.17 -9.91 -8.93
CA TYR A 15 -12.61 -8.86 -8.02
C TYR A 15 -12.12 -9.08 -6.57
N LEU A 16 -12.17 -10.31 -6.07
CA LEU A 16 -11.68 -10.63 -4.72
C LEU A 16 -10.16 -10.46 -4.62
N GLU A 17 -9.41 -10.84 -5.66
CA GLU A 17 -7.97 -10.64 -5.73
C GLU A 17 -7.62 -9.15 -5.75
N TRP A 18 -8.34 -8.35 -6.54
CA TRP A 18 -8.21 -6.89 -6.56
C TRP A 18 -8.47 -6.28 -5.18
N GLN A 19 -9.58 -6.68 -4.51
CA GLN A 19 -9.90 -6.18 -3.16
C GLN A 19 -8.83 -6.52 -2.13
N LYS A 20 -8.27 -7.73 -2.21
CA LYS A 20 -7.18 -8.14 -1.31
C LYS A 20 -5.93 -7.30 -1.56
N LEU A 21 -5.53 -7.12 -2.81
CA LEU A 21 -4.37 -6.32 -3.18
C LEU A 21 -4.53 -4.85 -2.74
N LEU A 22 -5.72 -4.28 -2.87
CA LEU A 22 -6.03 -2.93 -2.42
C LEU A 22 -5.79 -2.81 -0.91
N ARG A 23 -6.37 -3.71 -0.11
CA ARG A 23 -6.21 -3.72 1.35
C ARG A 23 -4.75 -3.90 1.78
N ASP A 24 -4.02 -4.79 1.11
CA ASP A 24 -2.61 -5.04 1.42
C ASP A 24 -1.76 -3.77 1.16
N ARG A 25 -2.07 -3.02 0.10
CA ARG A 25 -1.40 -1.74 -0.20
C ARG A 25 -1.78 -0.63 0.78
N GLU A 26 -3.05 -0.54 1.18
CA GLU A 26 -3.51 0.41 2.22
C GLU A 26 -2.82 0.15 3.57
N GLU A 27 -2.71 -1.12 3.98
CA GLU A 27 -2.03 -1.47 5.23
C GLU A 27 -0.53 -1.21 5.15
N LEU A 28 0.11 -1.50 4.00
CA LEU A 28 1.51 -1.15 3.79
C LEU A 28 1.74 0.35 3.92
N LEU A 29 0.89 1.16 3.29
CA LEU A 29 0.97 2.62 3.40
C LEU A 29 0.86 3.07 4.86
N ARG A 30 -0.14 2.56 5.60
CA ARG A 30 -0.32 2.86 7.01
C ARG A 30 0.91 2.50 7.86
N ILE A 31 1.55 1.37 7.58
CA ILE A 31 2.77 0.95 8.27
C ILE A 31 3.92 1.92 7.99
N LEU A 32 4.09 2.34 6.74
CA LEU A 32 5.14 3.30 6.33
C LEU A 32 4.94 4.66 6.99
N GLU A 33 3.71 5.16 7.01
CA GLU A 33 3.37 6.42 7.68
C GLU A 33 3.60 6.33 9.20
N LYS A 34 3.24 5.19 9.83
CA LYS A 34 3.53 4.95 11.24
C LYS A 34 5.03 4.92 11.55
N LYS A 35 5.83 4.29 10.68
CA LYS A 35 7.29 4.25 10.83
C LYS A 35 7.92 5.64 10.67
N THR A 36 7.45 6.41 9.69
CA THR A 36 7.89 7.79 9.48
C THR A 36 7.55 8.66 10.69
N LYS A 37 6.32 8.57 11.20
CA LYS A 37 5.89 9.25 12.42
C LYS A 37 6.75 8.88 13.63
N TYR A 38 7.05 7.59 13.80
CA TYR A 38 7.95 7.14 14.86
C TYR A 38 9.33 7.80 14.76
N LEU A 39 9.92 7.86 13.56
CA LEU A 39 11.24 8.48 13.37
C LEU A 39 11.26 9.99 13.65
N LEU A 40 10.13 10.68 13.45
CA LEU A 40 10.01 12.13 13.62
C LEU A 40 9.59 12.56 15.03
N GLU A 41 8.65 11.84 15.64
CA GLU A 41 7.96 12.32 16.85
C GLU A 41 8.31 11.51 18.11
N ASP A 42 8.77 10.26 17.98
CA ASP A 42 8.99 9.39 19.14
C ASP A 42 10.35 9.69 19.81
N PRO A 43 10.38 10.05 21.11
CA PRO A 43 11.63 10.26 21.83
C PRO A 43 12.57 9.05 21.83
N ALA A 44 12.04 7.83 21.73
CA ALA A 44 12.83 6.61 21.64
C ALA A 44 13.60 6.54 20.32
N ALA A 45 13.14 7.20 19.25
CA ALA A 45 13.85 7.25 17.99
C ALA A 45 15.21 7.92 18.15
N VAL A 46 15.41 8.84 19.10
CA VAL A 46 16.69 9.52 19.39
C VAL A 46 17.85 8.53 19.59
N LYS A 47 17.57 7.30 20.02
CA LYS A 47 18.56 6.21 20.15
C LYS A 47 19.15 5.75 18.82
N ILE A 48 18.48 6.03 17.71
CA ILE A 48 18.96 5.77 16.34
C ILE A 48 19.91 6.90 15.94
N PRO A 49 21.10 6.61 15.39
CA PRO A 49 22.01 7.62 14.86
C PRO A 49 21.32 8.55 13.84
N ALA A 50 21.63 9.85 13.87
CA ALA A 50 20.94 10.85 13.04
C ALA A 50 21.00 10.53 11.54
N GLU A 51 22.18 10.16 11.03
CA GLU A 51 22.36 9.76 9.62
C GLU A 51 21.48 8.56 9.26
N LYS A 52 21.45 7.54 10.11
CA LYS A 52 20.62 6.35 9.90
C LYS A 52 19.12 6.68 9.95
N ARG A 53 18.71 7.58 10.85
CA ARG A 53 17.32 8.04 10.95
C ARG A 53 16.91 8.76 9.66
N LYS A 54 17.78 9.59 9.10
CA LYS A 54 17.57 10.30 7.83
C LYS A 54 17.46 9.33 6.66
N GLU A 55 18.35 8.36 6.54
CA GLU A 55 18.30 7.32 5.51
C GLU A 55 16.99 6.50 5.59
N MET A 56 16.58 6.10 6.80
CA MET A 56 15.33 5.38 7.00
C MET A 56 14.11 6.23 6.64
N LEU A 57 14.13 7.53 6.97
CA LEU A 57 13.05 8.45 6.66
C LEU A 57 12.90 8.64 5.15
N GLU A 58 13.98 8.93 4.44
CA GLU A 58 14.00 9.06 2.99
C GLU A 58 13.49 7.77 2.31
N LYS A 59 13.93 6.61 2.79
CA LYS A 59 13.44 5.32 2.30
C LYS A 59 11.94 5.16 2.49
N TYR A 60 11.41 5.43 3.69
CA TYR A 60 9.98 5.27 3.97
C TYR A 60 9.12 6.28 3.21
N GLU A 61 9.61 7.50 3.00
CA GLU A 61 8.94 8.51 2.19
C GLU A 61 8.85 8.10 0.72
N VAL A 62 9.95 7.58 0.14
CA VAL A 62 9.96 7.07 -1.24
C VAL A 62 9.03 5.87 -1.38
N GLU A 63 9.12 4.89 -0.47
CA GLU A 63 8.23 3.72 -0.48
C GLU A 63 6.75 4.13 -0.33
N ALA A 64 6.44 5.08 0.56
CA ALA A 64 5.07 5.55 0.77
C ALA A 64 4.52 6.30 -0.46
N ALA A 65 5.35 7.10 -1.13
CA ALA A 65 4.96 7.80 -2.36
C ALA A 65 4.63 6.80 -3.48
N GLU A 66 5.43 5.74 -3.62
CA GLU A 66 5.17 4.69 -4.61
C GLU A 66 3.89 3.91 -4.29
N VAL A 67 3.66 3.55 -3.02
CA VAL A 67 2.42 2.87 -2.63
C VAL A 67 1.20 3.76 -2.87
N LYS A 68 1.29 5.08 -2.61
CA LYS A 68 0.23 6.04 -2.94
C LYS A 68 -0.07 6.04 -4.45
N ARG A 69 0.96 6.11 -5.29
CA ARG A 69 0.79 6.03 -6.75
C ARG A 69 0.08 4.75 -7.18
N LEU A 70 0.47 3.60 -6.63
CA LEU A 70 -0.16 2.31 -6.95
C LEU A 70 -1.61 2.22 -6.46
N LEU A 71 -1.94 2.82 -5.32
CA LEU A 71 -3.31 2.91 -4.83
C LEU A 71 -4.17 3.80 -5.75
N ASP A 72 -3.63 4.95 -6.16
CA ASP A 72 -4.30 5.86 -7.09
C ASP A 72 -4.58 5.16 -8.43
N GLU A 73 -3.59 4.43 -8.98
CA GLU A 73 -3.73 3.64 -10.20
C GLU A 73 -4.83 2.57 -10.08
N MET A 74 -4.86 1.80 -8.98
CA MET A 74 -5.91 0.80 -8.76
C MET A 74 -7.31 1.40 -8.66
N LEU A 75 -7.43 2.53 -7.96
CA LEU A 75 -8.71 3.20 -7.76
C LEU A 75 -9.20 3.84 -9.06
N ASP A 76 -8.31 4.34 -9.91
CA ASP A 76 -8.65 4.82 -11.24
C ASP A 76 -9.02 3.67 -12.20
N GLU A 77 -8.33 2.52 -12.14
CA GLU A 77 -8.72 1.32 -12.91
C GLU A 77 -10.15 0.88 -12.56
N SER A 78 -10.54 0.94 -11.28
CA SER A 78 -11.90 0.62 -10.81
C SER A 78 -13.00 1.58 -11.31
N ARG A 79 -12.63 2.72 -11.90
CA ARG A 79 -13.56 3.69 -12.52
C ARG A 79 -13.84 3.42 -13.99
N THR A 80 -13.16 2.44 -14.59
CA THR A 80 -13.38 2.09 -16.00
C THR A 80 -14.49 1.04 -16.11
N PRO A 81 -15.65 1.35 -16.73
CA PRO A 81 -16.78 0.43 -16.87
C PRO A 81 -16.51 -0.76 -17.80
#